data_AF-A0A852XH52-F1
#
_entry.id   AF-A0A852XH52-F1
#
_cell.length_a   1.000
_cell.length_b   1.000
_cell.length_c   1.000
_cell.angle_alpha   90.00
_cell.angle_beta   90.00
_cell.angle_gamma   90.00
#
_symmetry.space_group_name_H-M   'P 1'
#
loop_
_entity.id
_entity.type
_entity.pdbx_description
1 polymer ?
#
loop_
_entity_poly.entity_id
_entity_poly.type
_entity_poly.pdbx_seq_one_letter_code
_entity_poly.pdbx_strand_id
1 'polypeptide(L)'
;MPGRTVTIDCETCPVQHVGCDDCVVTALHGLQDGTLSSGSDLPLDPREREVVTALVAAGLVDPQTATRARARREPWSEYREVAG
;
A
#
# COMPACT_ATOMS: atom_id res chain seq x y z
N MET A 1 -8.29 -21.24 4.56
CA MET A 1 -7.21 -21.89 5.33
C MET A 1 -6.60 -20.82 6.22
N PRO A 2 -6.60 -20.95 7.55
CA PRO A 2 -5.96 -19.96 8.40
C PRO A 2 -4.45 -19.94 8.09
N GLY A 3 -3.91 -18.75 7.79
CA GLY A 3 -2.49 -18.55 7.52
C GLY A 3 -1.66 -18.85 8.76
N ARG A 4 -0.53 -19.54 8.59
CA ARG A 4 0.40 -19.83 9.68
C ARG A 4 1.32 -18.63 9.88
N THR A 5 1.34 -18.08 11.08
CA THR A 5 2.26 -16.99 11.45
C THR A 5 3.68 -17.54 11.60
N VAL A 6 4.67 -16.80 11.10
CA VAL A 6 6.10 -17.05 11.30
C VAL A 6 6.68 -15.86 12.03
N THR A 7 7.38 -16.12 13.14
CA THR A 7 8.10 -15.09 13.92
C THR A 7 9.59 -15.29 13.69
N ILE A 8 10.28 -14.21 13.33
CA ILE A 8 11.73 -14.19 13.11
C ILE A 8 12.36 -13.41 14.27
N ASP A 9 13.32 -14.02 14.95
CA ASP A 9 14.13 -13.35 15.97
C ASP A 9 15.40 -12.78 15.33
N CYS A 10 15.47 -11.44 15.28
CA CYS A 10 16.57 -10.73 14.66
C CYS A 10 17.85 -10.78 15.49
N GLU A 11 17.80 -11.05 16.80
CA GLU A 11 18.99 -11.07 17.67
C GLU A 11 19.79 -12.37 17.56
N THR A 12 19.16 -13.43 17.03
CA THR A 12 19.75 -14.76 16.84
C THR A 12 19.88 -15.15 15.37
N CYS A 13 19.61 -14.21 14.46
CA CYS A 13 19.59 -14.49 13.03
C CYS A 13 21.01 -14.66 12.48
N PRO A 14 21.34 -15.80 11.84
CA PRO A 14 22.70 -16.07 11.35
C PRO A 14 23.22 -15.04 10.34
N VAL A 15 22.36 -14.28 9.68
CA VAL A 15 22.76 -13.27 8.67
C VAL A 15 22.81 -11.84 9.23
N GLN A 16 22.51 -11.61 10.51
CA GLN A 16 22.41 -10.26 11.09
C GLN A 16 23.69 -9.41 10.95
N HIS A 17 24.86 -10.05 10.90
CA HIS A 17 26.17 -9.40 10.79
C HIS A 17 26.55 -9.07 9.34
N VAL A 18 25.81 -9.62 8.36
CA VAL A 18 25.95 -9.29 6.94
C VAL A 18 25.07 -8.09 6.57
N GLY A 19 24.13 -7.72 7.45
CA GLY A 19 23.06 -6.78 7.16
C GLY A 19 21.87 -7.52 6.55
N CYS A 20 20.66 -7.08 6.86
CA CYS A 20 19.45 -7.68 6.31
C CYS A 20 19.23 -7.30 4.84
N ASP A 21 20.10 -6.48 4.24
CA ASP A 21 19.88 -5.77 2.98
C ASP A 21 19.52 -6.66 1.77
N ASP A 22 19.92 -7.94 1.78
CA ASP A 22 19.54 -8.94 0.76
C ASP A 22 18.55 -10.02 1.27
N CYS A 23 18.06 -9.89 2.50
CA CYS A 23 17.11 -10.79 3.12
C CYS A 23 15.66 -10.40 2.80
N VAL A 24 14.77 -11.40 2.73
CA VAL A 24 13.31 -11.19 2.67
C VAL A 24 12.82 -10.29 3.80
N VAL A 25 13.51 -10.23 4.95
CA VAL A 25 13.18 -9.34 6.06
C VAL A 25 13.37 -7.87 5.70
N THR A 26 14.44 -7.46 5.01
CA THR A 26 14.56 -6.07 4.53
C THR A 26 13.51 -5.75 3.48
N ALA A 27 13.17 -6.71 2.61
CA ALA A 27 12.06 -6.52 1.67
C ALA A 27 10.72 -6.29 2.41
N LEU A 28 10.44 -7.07 3.45
CA LEU A 28 9.24 -6.92 4.26
C LEU A 28 9.25 -5.64 5.09
N HIS A 29 10.37 -5.29 5.72
CA HIS A 29 10.53 -4.05 6.46
C HIS A 29 10.36 -2.84 5.53
N GLY A 30 10.94 -2.91 4.34
CA GLY A 30 10.82 -1.88 3.31
C GLY A 30 9.40 -1.67 2.79
N LEU A 31 8.57 -2.72 2.83
CA LEU A 31 7.13 -2.61 2.56
C LEU A 31 6.36 -1.99 3.73
N GLN A 32 6.81 -2.20 4.97
CA GLN A 32 6.17 -1.67 6.19
C GLN A 32 6.52 -0.20 6.43
N ASP A 33 7.78 0.18 6.25
CA ASP A 33 8.27 1.56 6.43
C ASP A 33 8.15 2.40 5.15
N GLY A 34 7.73 1.79 4.04
CA GLY A 34 7.44 2.45 2.78
C GLY A 34 8.69 2.76 1.93
N THR A 35 9.89 2.37 2.35
CA THR A 35 11.13 2.61 1.59
C THR A 35 11.19 1.84 0.27
N LEU A 36 10.49 0.70 0.17
CA LEU A 36 10.34 -0.08 -1.07
C LEU A 36 8.99 0.15 -1.76
N SER A 37 8.24 1.16 -1.32
CA SER A 37 6.95 1.48 -1.93
C SER A 37 7.17 1.97 -3.36
N SER A 38 6.78 1.15 -4.33
CA SER A 38 6.71 1.53 -5.74
C SER A 38 5.59 2.57 -5.89
N GLY A 39 5.94 3.85 -5.65
CA GLY A 39 5.06 5.02 -5.73
C GLY A 39 3.87 4.96 -4.77
N SER A 40 3.62 6.01 -3.99
CA SER A 40 2.33 6.14 -3.29
C SER A 40 1.17 6.22 -4.29
N ASP A 41 1.44 6.74 -5.50
CA ASP A 41 0.46 6.94 -6.57
C ASP A 41 0.39 5.73 -7.49
N LEU A 42 -0.81 5.16 -7.57
CA LEU A 42 -1.18 4.00 -8.37
C LEU A 42 -2.21 4.40 -9.43
N PRO A 43 -2.29 3.64 -10.54
CA PRO A 43 -3.43 3.76 -11.43
C PRO A 43 -4.71 3.40 -10.67
N LEU A 44 -5.79 4.13 -10.93
CA LEU A 44 -7.11 3.76 -10.43
C LEU A 44 -7.49 2.36 -10.96
N ASP A 45 -8.05 1.53 -10.09
CA ASP A 45 -8.64 0.25 -10.46
C ASP A 45 -9.99 0.44 -11.20
N PRO A 46 -10.58 -0.62 -11.81
CA PRO A 46 -11.83 -0.50 -12.55
C PRO A 46 -12.99 0.09 -11.73
N ARG A 47 -13.13 -0.31 -10.46
CA ARG A 47 -14.20 0.15 -9.57
C ARG A 47 -13.98 1.61 -9.17
N GLU A 48 -12.75 1.98 -8.85
CA GLU A 48 -12.40 3.38 -8.55
C GLU A 48 -12.68 4.30 -9.75
N ARG A 49 -12.36 3.86 -10.97
CA ARG A 49 -12.66 4.63 -12.19
C ARG A 49 -14.15 4.80 -12.42
N GLU A 50 -14.96 3.79 -12.15
CA GLU A 50 -16.43 3.89 -12.24
C GLU A 50 -16.94 4.96 -11.28
N VAL A 51 -16.45 4.98 -10.04
CA VAL A 51 -16.81 6.00 -9.04
C VAL A 51 -16.39 7.40 -9.51
N VAL A 52 -15.15 7.59 -9.97
CA VAL A 52 -14.69 8.88 -10.49
C VAL A 52 -15.51 9.32 -11.70
N THR A 53 -15.88 8.39 -12.59
CA THR A 53 -16.74 8.67 -13.74
C THR A 53 -18.12 9.17 -13.29
N ALA A 54 -18.72 8.54 -12.28
CA ALA A 54 -19.99 8.97 -11.71
C ALA A 54 -19.89 10.37 -11.07
N LEU A 55 -18.78 10.66 -10.37
CA LEU A 55 -18.54 11.99 -9.78
C LEU A 55 -18.41 13.08 -10.85
N VAL A 56 -17.75 12.79 -11.97
CA VAL A 56 -17.66 13.72 -13.12
C VAL A 56 -19.04 13.93 -13.74
N ALA A 57 -19.80 12.85 -13.96
CA ALA A 57 -21.14 12.92 -14.52
C ALA A 57 -22.11 13.73 -13.62
N ALA A 58 -21.92 13.66 -12.30
CA ALA A 58 -22.67 14.46 -11.33
C ALA A 58 -22.19 15.92 -11.20
N GLY A 59 -21.10 16.29 -11.89
CA GLY A 59 -20.50 17.63 -11.80
C GLY A 59 -19.77 17.91 -10.48
N LEU A 60 -19.51 16.87 -9.67
CA LEU A 60 -18.81 16.99 -8.39
C LEU A 60 -17.28 17.06 -8.56
N VAL A 61 -16.77 16.57 -9.69
CA VAL A 61 -15.35 16.59 -10.05
C VAL A 61 -15.21 17.02 -11.50
N ASP A 62 -14.26 17.91 -11.79
CA ASP A 62 -14.01 18.32 -13.17
C ASP A 62 -13.23 17.23 -13.95
N PRO A 63 -13.39 17.15 -15.29
CA PRO A 63 -12.73 16.12 -16.10
C PRO A 63 -11.20 16.17 -16.06
N GLN A 64 -10.61 17.35 -15.85
CA GLN A 64 -9.16 17.52 -15.84
C GLN A 64 -8.56 16.96 -14.54
N THR A 65 -9.23 17.19 -13.41
CA THR A 65 -8.90 16.57 -12.12
C THR A 65 -9.08 15.06 -12.18
N ALA A 66 -10.18 14.56 -12.76
CA ALA A 66 -10.39 13.12 -12.91
C ALA A 66 -9.29 12.43 -13.73
N THR A 67 -8.79 13.06 -14.80
CA THR A 67 -7.70 12.52 -15.64
C THR A 67 -6.38 12.39 -14.88
N ARG A 68 -6.15 13.29 -13.92
CA ARG A 68 -4.95 13.31 -13.07
C ARG A 68 -5.11 12.46 -11.82
N ALA A 69 -6.31 11.98 -11.50
CA ALA A 69 -6.57 11.20 -10.31
C ALA A 69 -5.72 9.92 -10.29
N ARG A 70 -5.17 9.61 -9.11
CA ARG A 70 -4.39 8.43 -8.81
C ARG A 70 -4.87 7.85 -7.50
N ALA A 71 -4.83 6.52 -7.38
CA ALA A 71 -5.08 5.85 -6.12
C ALA A 71 -3.84 6.05 -5.23
N ARG A 72 -4.04 6.33 -3.95
CA ARG A 72 -2.95 6.45 -2.99
C ARG A 72 -2.99 5.30 -1.99
N ARG A 73 -1.86 4.62 -1.79
CA ARG A 73 -1.72 3.70 -0.65
C ARG A 73 -1.62 4.52 0.63
N GLU A 74 -2.55 4.30 1.52
CA GLU A 74 -2.56 4.93 2.85
C GLU A 74 -2.49 3.86 3.94
N PRO A 75 -1.95 4.18 5.13
CA PRO A 75 -1.85 3.23 6.22
C PRO A 75 -3.23 2.71 6.63
N TRP A 76 -3.39 1.39 6.69
CA TRP A 76 -4.65 0.76 7.09
C TRP A 76 -5.14 1.19 8.49
N SER A 77 -4.21 1.61 9.36
CA SER A 77 -4.53 2.13 10.70
C SER A 77 -5.48 3.33 10.68
N GLU A 78 -5.45 4.15 9.62
CA GLU A 78 -6.26 5.36 9.49
C GLU A 78 -7.72 5.07 9.10
N TYR A 79 -7.98 3.88 8.57
CA TYR A 79 -9.29 3.49 8.02
C TYR A 79 -10.04 2.45 8.85
N ARG A 80 -9.45 2.03 9.99
CA ARG A 80 -10.01 0.97 10.83
C ARG A 80 -11.39 1.30 11.40
N GLU A 81 -11.71 2.58 11.58
CA GLU A 81 -12.99 3.06 12.11
C GLU A 81 -14.10 3.12 11.04
N VAL A 82 -13.73 3.27 9.76
CA VAL A 82 -14.69 3.34 8.64
C VAL A 82 -15.06 1.95 8.13
N ALA A 83 -14.16 0.97 8.34
CA ALA A 83 -14.37 -0.43 7.97
C ALA A 83 -15.09 -1.27 9.05
N GLY A 84 -15.48 -0.65 10.17
CA GLY A 84 -16.16 -1.26 11.32
C GLY A 84 -17.64 -0.93 11.39
#